data_AF-A0A4Q3EDA9-F1
#
_entry.id   AF-A0A4Q3EDA9-F1
#
_cell.length_a   1.000
_cell.length_b   1.000
_cell.length_c   1.000
_cell.angle_alpha   90.00
_cell.angle_beta   90.00
_cell.angle_gamma   90.00
#
_symmetry.space_group_name_H-M   'P 1'
#
loop_
_entity.id
_entity.type
_entity.pdbx_description
1 polymer ?
#
loop_
_entity_poly.entity_id
_entity_poly.type
_entity_poly.pdbx_seq_one_letter_code
_entity_poly.pdbx_strand_id
1 'polypeptide(L)'
;MSQPTTHFTVSFTEPQAHYIDVQMDISGLDQTDLELIMPVWTPGSYLIREFSKSLEAFKVFSGGKPVPHQKLRKNSWLIATQNLTKISVFYRIYAFEVSVRTCFADVSHAFLSPTGLFLYPEGMLDL
;
A
#
# COMPACT_ATOMS: atom_id res chain seq x y z
N MET A 1 0.28 -22.57 9.70
CA MET A 1 0.47 -21.13 9.93
C MET A 1 -0.76 -20.44 9.37
N SER A 2 -1.48 -19.63 10.15
CA SER A 2 -2.61 -18.86 9.58
C SER A 2 -2.03 -17.75 8.72
N GLN A 3 -2.48 -17.62 7.48
CA GLN A 3 -2.07 -16.48 6.66
C GLN A 3 -2.59 -15.17 7.28
N PRO A 4 -1.81 -14.08 7.19
CA PRO A 4 -2.25 -12.80 7.69
C PRO A 4 -3.48 -12.32 6.91
N THR A 5 -4.48 -11.82 7.62
CA THR A 5 -5.66 -11.22 7.00
C THR A 5 -5.41 -9.74 6.78
N THR A 6 -5.62 -9.28 5.54
CA THR A 6 -5.42 -7.89 5.14
C THR A 6 -6.75 -7.25 4.76
N HIS A 7 -7.03 -6.08 5.32
CA HIS A 7 -8.19 -5.25 4.98
C HIS A 7 -7.72 -3.88 4.48
N PHE A 8 -8.41 -3.33 3.49
CA PHE A 8 -8.13 -2.00 2.97
C PHE A 8 -9.34 -1.09 3.14
N THR A 9 -9.10 0.12 3.63
CA THR A 9 -10.04 1.24 3.57
C THR A 9 -9.46 2.28 2.62
N VAL A 10 -10.26 2.70 1.63
CA VAL A 10 -9.88 3.67 0.61
C VAL A 10 -10.80 4.89 0.74
N SER A 11 -10.20 6.07 0.86
CA SER A 11 -10.92 7.32 1.08
C SER A 11 -10.42 8.42 0.13
N PHE A 12 -11.28 9.39 -0.16
CA PHE A 12 -11.01 10.52 -1.05
C PHE A 12 -11.20 11.82 -0.26
N THR A 13 -10.28 12.12 0.67
CA THR A 13 -10.39 13.31 1.53
C THR A 13 -10.07 14.59 0.79
N GLU A 14 -9.16 14.53 -0.19
CA GLU A 14 -8.71 15.68 -0.99
C GLU A 14 -8.71 15.36 -2.51
N PRO A 15 -9.88 15.02 -3.10
CA PRO A 15 -9.96 14.65 -4.51
C PRO A 15 -9.57 15.79 -5.45
N GLN A 16 -9.80 17.05 -5.05
CA GLN A 16 -9.34 18.24 -5.80
C GLN A 16 -7.81 18.35 -5.91
N ALA A 17 -7.09 17.71 -4.99
CA ALA A 17 -5.63 17.63 -5.00
C ALA A 17 -5.13 16.28 -5.56
N HIS A 18 -6.04 15.47 -6.10
CA HIS A 18 -5.75 14.18 -6.73
C HIS A 18 -5.14 13.13 -5.80
N TYR A 19 -5.45 13.19 -4.51
CA TYR A 19 -4.98 12.20 -3.54
C TYR A 19 -6.03 11.15 -3.20
N ILE A 20 -5.57 9.91 -3.12
CA ILE A 20 -6.32 8.78 -2.57
C ILE A 20 -5.64 8.38 -1.26
N ASP A 21 -6.40 8.37 -0.17
CA ASP A 21 -5.93 7.93 1.13
C ASP A 21 -6.19 6.43 1.28
N VAL A 22 -5.17 5.68 1.70
CA VAL A 22 -5.27 4.24 1.91
C VAL A 22 -4.84 3.89 3.33
N GLN A 23 -5.71 3.14 4.00
CA GLN A 23 -5.40 2.43 5.23
C GLN A 23 -5.40 0.92 4.94
N MET A 24 -4.31 0.25 5.28
CA MET A 24 -4.13 -1.19 5.20
C MET A 24 -3.97 -1.77 6.60
N ASP A 25 -4.93 -2.57 7.05
CA ASP A 25 -4.90 -3.25 8.33
C ASP A 25 -4.51 -4.71 8.13
N ILE A 26 -3.43 -5.13 8.80
CA ILE A 26 -2.91 -6.49 8.71
C ILE A 26 -2.96 -7.13 10.09
N SER A 27 -3.51 -8.33 10.16
CA SER A 27 -3.67 -9.10 11.41
C SER A 27 -3.23 -10.54 11.22
N GLY A 28 -2.89 -11.22 12.32
CA GLY A 28 -2.34 -12.58 12.27
C GLY A 28 -0.84 -12.60 11.95
N LEU A 29 -0.11 -11.55 12.33
CA LEU A 29 1.34 -11.47 12.18
C LEU A 29 2.04 -12.35 13.23
N ASP A 30 3.06 -13.08 12.80
CA ASP A 30 3.91 -13.92 13.67
C ASP A 30 5.43 -13.72 13.42
N GLN A 31 5.80 -13.02 12.35
CA GLN A 31 7.18 -12.71 11.98
C GLN A 31 7.77 -11.49 12.70
N THR A 32 9.10 -11.45 12.82
CA THR A 32 9.83 -10.31 13.43
C THR A 32 9.82 -9.07 12.56
N ASP A 33 9.81 -9.25 11.24
CA ASP A 33 9.85 -8.18 10.26
C ASP A 33 8.89 -8.48 9.12
N LEU A 34 8.17 -7.46 8.67
CA LEU A 34 7.25 -7.53 7.53
C LEU A 34 7.75 -6.63 6.42
N GLU A 35 7.97 -7.18 5.24
CA GLU A 35 8.20 -6.39 4.03
C GLU A 35 6.88 -6.19 3.27
N LEU A 36 6.51 -4.93 3.05
CA LEU A 36 5.40 -4.57 2.18
C LEU A 36 5.93 -4.08 0.84
N ILE A 37 5.35 -4.58 -0.26
CA ILE A 37 5.78 -4.31 -1.62
C ILE A 37 4.65 -3.71 -2.44
N MET A 38 4.99 -2.70 -3.24
CA MET A 38 4.15 -2.22 -4.33
C MET A 38 4.54 -2.96 -5.62
N PRO A 39 3.57 -3.47 -6.41
CA PRO A 39 3.84 -4.05 -7.71
C PRO A 39 4.64 -3.11 -8.62
N VAL A 40 5.39 -3.70 -9.58
CA VAL A 40 6.16 -2.95 -10.58
C VAL A 40 5.70 -3.20 -12.00
N TRP A 41 4.60 -3.90 -12.18
CA TRP A 41 3.95 -4.15 -13.48
C TRP A 41 2.48 -4.52 -13.23
N THR A 42 1.68 -4.59 -14.29
CA THR A 42 0.27 -5.00 -14.20
C THR A 42 -0.04 -6.07 -15.25
N PRO A 43 -0.86 -7.09 -14.94
CA PRO A 43 -1.34 -8.05 -15.93
C PRO A 43 -1.89 -7.36 -17.19
N GLY A 44 -1.55 -7.88 -18.36
CA GLY A 44 -1.88 -7.27 -19.66
C GLY A 44 -0.95 -6.13 -20.11
N SER A 45 0.01 -5.69 -19.27
CA SER A 45 1.02 -4.69 -19.63
C SER A 45 2.38 -5.03 -19.00
N TYR A 46 3.19 -5.82 -19.72
CA TYR A 46 4.45 -6.41 -19.24
C TYR A 46 5.67 -5.47 -19.32
N LEU A 47 5.47 -4.20 -19.00
CA LEU A 47 6.56 -3.22 -18.90
C LEU A 47 6.73 -2.84 -17.42
N ILE A 48 7.98 -2.80 -16.97
CA ILE A 48 8.32 -2.34 -15.61
C ILE A 48 7.86 -0.88 -15.43
N ARG A 49 7.27 -0.61 -14.27
CA ARG A 49 6.68 0.67 -13.85
C ARG A 49 7.13 0.97 -12.43
N GLU A 50 7.28 2.26 -12.16
CA GLU A 50 7.58 2.76 -10.82
C GLU A 50 6.29 3.30 -10.18
N PHE A 51 5.29 2.43 -9.92
CA PHE A 51 4.04 2.87 -9.27
C PHE A 51 4.29 3.50 -7.90
N SER A 52 5.31 3.02 -7.19
CA SER A 52 5.71 3.52 -5.88
C SER A 52 6.18 4.98 -5.87
N LYS A 53 6.41 5.60 -7.04
CA LYS A 53 6.71 7.04 -7.13
C LYS A 53 5.55 7.92 -6.65
N SER A 54 4.32 7.41 -6.76
CA SER A 54 3.09 8.13 -6.38
C SER A 54 2.73 7.92 -4.91
N LEU A 55 3.40 7.00 -4.20
CA LEU A 55 3.11 6.72 -2.80
C LEU A 55 3.84 7.70 -1.88
N GLU A 56 3.06 8.39 -1.06
CA GLU A 56 3.52 9.41 -0.12
C GLU A 56 3.03 9.15 1.31
N ALA A 57 3.66 9.83 2.27
CA ALA A 57 3.24 9.86 3.67
C ALA A 57 3.05 8.48 4.34
N PHE A 58 3.87 7.49 3.97
CA PHE A 58 3.85 6.16 4.55
C PHE A 58 4.10 6.19 6.06
N LYS A 59 3.18 5.62 6.84
CA LYS A 59 3.23 5.52 8.30
C LYS A 59 2.69 4.17 8.76
N VAL A 60 3.19 3.69 9.89
CA VAL A 60 2.75 2.42 10.48
C VAL A 60 2.49 2.61 11.97
N PHE A 61 1.39 2.03 12.44
CA PHE A 61 0.99 2.05 13.85
C PHE A 61 0.55 0.66 14.34
N SER A 62 0.69 0.42 15.64
CA SER A 62 0.07 -0.72 16.33
C SER A 62 -0.45 -0.26 17.69
N GLY A 63 -1.73 -0.49 17.96
CA GLY A 63 -2.37 -0.04 19.20
C GLY A 63 -2.23 1.48 19.44
N GLY A 64 -2.23 2.29 18.38
CA GLY A 64 -2.05 3.74 18.45
C GLY A 64 -0.60 4.23 18.62
N LYS A 65 0.38 3.33 18.71
CA LYS A 65 1.81 3.68 18.81
C LYS A 65 2.49 3.55 17.45
N PRO A 66 3.36 4.49 17.06
CA PRO A 66 4.16 4.36 15.84
C PRO A 66 5.01 3.09 15.86
N VAL A 67 5.09 2.41 14.72
CA VAL A 67 5.95 1.24 14.51
C VAL A 67 7.15 1.62 13.65
N PRO A 68 8.40 1.30 14.06
CA PRO A 68 9.58 1.55 13.25
C PRO A 68 9.49 0.88 11.89
N HIS A 69 9.83 1.64 10.86
CA HIS A 69 9.86 1.15 9.49
C HIS A 69 10.90 1.94 8.69
N GLN A 70 11.35 1.35 7.59
CA GLN A 70 12.27 2.00 6.65
C GLN A 70 11.93 1.59 5.22
N LYS A 71 12.18 2.49 4.27
CA LYS A 71 12.09 2.16 2.85
C LYS A 71 13.32 1.35 2.47
N LEU A 72 13.12 0.08 2.10
CA LEU A 72 14.21 -0.85 1.78
C LEU A 72 14.65 -0.74 0.31
N ARG A 73 13.68 -0.57 -0.60
CA ARG A 73 13.89 -0.41 -2.04
C ARG A 73 12.96 0.66 -2.60
N LYS A 74 13.06 0.95 -3.91
CA LYS A 74 12.18 1.91 -4.58
C LYS A 74 10.69 1.63 -4.35
N ASN A 75 10.30 0.37 -4.23
CA ASN A 75 8.93 -0.11 -4.12
C ASN A 75 8.65 -0.98 -2.89
N SER A 76 9.54 -1.01 -1.89
CA SER A 76 9.32 -1.81 -0.69
C SER A 76 9.72 -1.14 0.62
N TRP A 77 9.00 -1.51 1.68
CA TRP A 77 9.14 -0.98 3.04
C TRP A 77 9.26 -2.14 4.03
N LEU A 78 10.29 -2.09 4.87
CA LEU A 78 10.51 -3.04 5.95
C LEU A 78 9.95 -2.46 7.25
N ILE A 79 9.14 -3.25 7.96
CA ILE A 79 8.43 -2.87 9.18
C ILE A 79 8.86 -3.82 10.29
N ALA A 80 9.28 -3.27 11.44
CA ALA A 80 9.62 -4.08 12.61
C ALA A 80 8.34 -4.56 13.32
N THR A 81 7.98 -5.83 13.17
CA THR A 81 6.75 -6.43 13.70
C THR A 81 6.96 -7.36 14.89
N GLN A 82 8.15 -7.35 15.49
CA GLN A 82 8.47 -8.21 16.64
C GLN A 82 7.42 -8.06 17.76
N ASN A 83 6.82 -9.19 18.16
CA ASN A 83 5.77 -9.27 19.18
C ASN A 83 4.48 -8.48 18.85
N LEU A 84 4.25 -8.12 17.59
CA LEU A 84 3.02 -7.50 17.12
C LEU A 84 2.16 -8.54 16.40
N THR A 85 0.87 -8.61 16.75
CA THR A 85 -0.09 -9.51 16.07
C THR A 85 -0.92 -8.77 15.02
N LYS A 86 -0.90 -7.44 15.04
CA LYS A 86 -1.60 -6.56 14.10
C LYS A 86 -0.92 -5.21 13.94
N ILE A 87 -1.03 -4.64 12.74
CA ILE A 87 -0.58 -3.27 12.42
C ILE A 87 -1.60 -2.58 11.51
N SER A 88 -1.57 -1.25 11.51
CA SER A 88 -2.29 -0.39 10.59
C SER A 88 -1.28 0.46 9.83
N VAL A 89 -1.31 0.39 8.51
CA VAL A 89 -0.41 1.10 7.59
C VAL A 89 -1.22 2.15 6.87
N PHE A 90 -0.70 3.38 6.83
CA PHE A 90 -1.34 4.52 6.21
C PHE A 90 -0.42 5.10 5.16
N TYR A 91 -0.96 5.40 3.99
CA TYR A 91 -0.25 6.10 2.93
C TYR A 91 -1.23 6.82 2.00
N ARG A 92 -0.69 7.68 1.15
CA ARG A 92 -1.45 8.39 0.12
C ARG A 92 -0.91 8.06 -1.25
N ILE A 93 -1.79 7.99 -2.25
CA ILE A 93 -1.41 7.85 -3.65
C ILE A 93 -1.76 9.14 -4.38
N TYR A 94 -0.76 9.78 -4.98
CA TYR A 94 -0.99 10.85 -5.96
C TYR A 94 -1.49 10.24 -7.28
N ALA A 95 -2.74 10.53 -7.63
CA ALA A 95 -3.52 9.86 -8.65
C ALA A 95 -4.00 10.87 -9.70
N PHE A 96 -3.07 11.40 -10.51
CA PHE A 96 -3.39 12.35 -11.57
C PHE A 96 -2.84 11.93 -12.94
N GLU A 97 -2.81 10.61 -13.20
CA GLU A 97 -2.38 10.08 -14.49
C GLU A 97 -3.56 9.35 -15.16
N VAL A 98 -4.13 9.95 -16.21
CA VAL A 98 -5.22 9.35 -16.99
C VAL A 98 -4.69 8.16 -17.81
N SER A 99 -4.87 6.95 -17.29
CA SER A 99 -4.52 5.70 -17.97
C SER A 99 -5.34 4.55 -17.40
N VAL A 100 -5.50 3.48 -18.17
CA VAL A 100 -6.07 2.21 -17.66
C VAL A 100 -5.11 1.45 -16.73
N ARG A 101 -3.89 1.97 -16.51
CA ARG A 101 -2.81 1.30 -15.77
C ARG A 101 -2.50 1.96 -14.43
N THR A 102 -2.82 3.23 -14.27
CA THR A 102 -2.46 4.07 -13.12
C THR A 102 -3.70 4.61 -12.45
N CYS A 103 -3.60 5.03 -11.19
CA CYS A 103 -4.74 5.64 -10.51
C CYS A 103 -5.01 7.06 -11.02
N PHE A 104 -6.28 7.40 -11.08
CA PHE A 104 -6.77 8.76 -11.30
C PHE A 104 -7.85 9.08 -10.28
N ALA A 105 -7.85 10.27 -9.71
CA ALA A 105 -8.92 10.77 -8.86
C ALA A 105 -9.04 12.30 -9.01
N ASP A 106 -10.26 12.77 -9.20
CA ASP A 106 -10.61 14.18 -9.09
C ASP A 106 -11.99 14.33 -8.42
N VAL A 107 -12.51 15.55 -8.38
CA VAL A 107 -13.82 15.86 -7.77
C VAL A 107 -15.02 15.20 -8.47
N SER A 108 -14.83 14.70 -9.70
CA SER A 108 -15.89 14.11 -10.51
C SER A 108 -15.90 12.60 -10.46
N HIS A 109 -14.73 11.95 -10.51
CA HIS A 109 -14.62 10.49 -10.51
C HIS A 109 -13.25 10.00 -10.05
N ALA A 110 -13.17 8.70 -9.83
CA ALA A 110 -11.92 8.00 -9.57
C ALA A 110 -11.82 6.72 -10.42
N PHE A 111 -10.62 6.45 -10.90
CA PHE A 111 -10.21 5.18 -11.47
C PHE A 111 -9.10 4.59 -10.58
N LEU A 112 -9.37 3.40 -10.03
CA LEU A 112 -8.47 2.72 -9.11
C LEU A 112 -7.77 1.57 -9.84
N SER A 113 -6.45 1.67 -10.00
CA SER A 113 -5.62 0.58 -10.51
C SER A 113 -5.03 -0.19 -9.30
N PRO A 114 -5.43 -1.44 -9.04
CA PRO A 114 -4.98 -2.18 -7.85
C PRO A 114 -3.46 -2.24 -7.70
N THR A 115 -2.72 -2.40 -8.80
CA THR A 115 -1.24 -2.48 -8.78
C THR A 115 -0.57 -1.15 -8.43
N GLY A 116 -1.26 -0.03 -8.65
CA GLY A 116 -0.81 1.31 -8.26
C GLY A 116 -1.38 1.79 -6.93
N LEU A 117 -2.21 0.99 -6.27
CA LEU A 117 -2.96 1.38 -5.08
C LEU A 117 -2.63 0.53 -3.86
N PHE A 118 -2.58 -0.79 -4.00
CA PHE A 118 -2.45 -1.73 -2.89
C PHE A 118 -1.03 -2.24 -2.74
N LEU A 119 -0.49 -2.09 -1.53
CA LEU A 119 0.69 -2.83 -1.09
C LEU A 119 0.30 -4.26 -0.71
N TYR A 120 1.24 -5.19 -0.75
CA TYR A 120 1.03 -6.55 -0.28
C TYR A 120 2.24 -7.04 0.54
N PRO A 121 2.06 -7.99 1.47
CA PRO A 121 3.18 -8.59 2.18
C PRO A 121 3.99 -9.53 1.27
N GLU A 122 5.31 -9.32 1.21
CA GLU A 122 6.18 -10.11 0.34
C GLU A 122 6.15 -11.60 0.71
N GLY A 123 6.01 -12.46 -0.31
CA GLY A 123 5.97 -13.91 -0.13
C GLY A 123 4.67 -14.45 0.49
N MET A 124 3.63 -13.62 0.62
CA MET A 124 2.35 -14.00 1.25
C MET A 124 1.13 -13.77 0.35
N LEU A 125 1.32 -13.65 -0.97
CA LEU A 125 0.23 -13.67 -1.94
C LEU A 125 -0.19 -15.12 -2.22
N ASP A 126 -1.49 -15.38 -2.18
CA ASP A 126 -2.08 -16.61 -2.73
C ASP A 126 -2.38 -16.37 -4.22
N LEU A 127 -1.73 -17.13 -5.11
CA LEU A 127 -1.78 -16.96 -6.56
C LEU A 127 -2.48 -18.13 -7.25
#